data_AF-A0ABD6ENU3-F1
#
_entry.id   AF-A0ABD6ENU3-F1
#
_cell.length_a   1.000
_cell.length_b   1.000
_cell.length_c   1.000
_cell.angle_alpha   90.00
_cell.angle_beta   90.00
_cell.angle_gamma   90.00
#
_symmetry.space_group_name_H-M   'P 1'
#
loop_
_entity.id
_entity.type
_entity.pdbx_description
1 polymer ?
#
loop_
_entity_poly.entity_id
_entity_poly.type
_entity_poly.pdbx_seq_one_letter_code
_entity_poly.pdbx_strand_id
1 'polypeptide(L)'
;MYQQIAYKDMKFFFTYLNSSALYSNIIGLFQLTYIQCNGAQHESLVKLWMKQIISAVIYMHSLAIAHRDLKLENILLFDDSVVKISDFGFCRMVESNQMSITFCGSRSYSAPEILLGKAYPPFKADVW
;
A
#
# COMPACT_ATOMS: atom_id res chain seq x y z
N MET A 1 9.76 -17.92 -10.57
CA MET A 1 10.59 -16.97 -11.34
C MET A 1 10.02 -15.54 -11.35
N TYR A 2 8.70 -15.36 -11.42
CA TYR A 2 8.05 -14.02 -11.50
C TYR A 2 7.93 -13.24 -10.18
N GLN A 3 8.12 -13.87 -9.01
CA GLN A 3 8.13 -13.18 -7.70
C GLN A 3 9.41 -12.34 -7.46
N GLN A 4 10.48 -12.53 -8.23
CA GLN A 4 11.77 -11.86 -7.97
C GLN A 4 11.90 -10.47 -8.61
N ILE A 5 11.11 -10.14 -9.64
CA ILE A 5 11.26 -8.86 -10.37
C ILE A 5 10.63 -7.72 -9.56
N ALA A 6 9.38 -7.88 -9.10
CA ALA A 6 8.75 -6.92 -8.18
C ALA A 6 9.54 -6.76 -6.86
N TYR A 7 10.14 -7.85 -6.37
CA TYR A 7 10.95 -7.82 -5.15
C TYR A 7 12.30 -7.11 -5.34
N LYS A 8 12.90 -7.15 -6.54
CA LYS A 8 14.16 -6.44 -6.84
C LYS A 8 13.96 -4.94 -6.96
N ASP A 9 12.88 -4.49 -7.59
CA ASP A 9 12.58 -3.06 -7.74
C ASP A 9 12.02 -2.44 -6.43
N MET A 10 11.25 -3.19 -5.64
CA MET A 10 10.88 -2.76 -4.28
C MET A 10 12.08 -2.76 -3.32
N LYS A 11 13.10 -3.60 -3.54
CA LYS A 11 14.37 -3.51 -2.80
C LYS A 11 15.04 -2.17 -3.04
N PHE A 12 14.85 -1.50 -4.18
CA PHE A 12 15.37 -0.16 -4.42
C PHE A 12 14.77 0.85 -3.41
N PHE A 13 13.48 0.73 -3.10
CA PHE A 13 12.79 1.51 -2.08
C PHE A 13 13.33 1.24 -0.66
N PHE A 14 13.61 -0.02 -0.32
CA PHE A 14 14.18 -0.42 0.98
C PHE A 14 15.70 -0.16 1.11
N THR A 15 16.45 -0.16 0.01
CA THR A 15 17.90 0.08 0.00
C THR A 15 18.21 1.57 0.13
N TYR A 16 17.39 2.45 -0.46
CA TYR A 16 17.50 3.90 -0.24
C TYR A 16 17.28 4.29 1.24
N LEU A 17 16.46 3.53 1.97
CA LEU A 17 16.26 3.70 3.41
C LEU A 17 17.46 3.23 4.27
N ASN A 18 18.34 2.38 3.75
CA ASN A 18 19.50 1.86 4.49
C ASN A 18 20.83 2.51 4.12
N SER A 19 20.92 3.27 3.02
CA SER A 19 22.18 3.82 2.52
C SER A 19 22.59 5.19 3.09
N SER A 20 21.86 5.74 4.05
CA SER A 20 22.40 6.83 4.87
C SER A 20 22.30 6.46 6.34
N ALA A 21 23.46 6.39 7.00
CA ALA A 21 23.62 6.13 8.43
C ALA A 21 23.01 7.23 9.34
N LEU A 22 22.05 8.00 8.82
CA LEU A 22 21.27 9.06 9.48
C LEU A 22 19.85 8.61 9.86
N TYR A 23 19.38 7.43 9.44
CA TYR A 23 18.00 6.94 9.64
C TYR A 23 17.84 5.83 10.70
N SER A 24 18.84 5.61 11.56
CA SER A 24 18.77 4.58 12.61
C SER A 24 17.70 4.82 13.69
N ASN A 25 17.05 5.99 13.70
CA ASN A 25 16.01 6.35 14.67
C ASN A 25 14.62 6.60 14.06
N ILE A 26 14.41 6.37 12.76
CA ILE A 26 13.08 6.56 12.15
C ILE A 26 12.40 5.19 12.04
N ILE A 27 11.96 4.66 13.17
CA ILE A 27 11.03 3.53 13.17
C ILE A 27 9.71 4.09 12.65
N GLY A 28 9.37 3.76 11.41
CA GLY A 28 8.07 4.10 10.86
C GLY A 28 6.98 3.50 11.75
N LEU A 29 6.11 4.33 12.33
CA LEU A 29 4.95 3.86 13.08
C LEU A 29 3.87 3.46 12.08
N PHE A 30 3.14 2.38 12.35
CA PHE A 30 1.96 2.06 11.55
C PHE A 30 0.93 3.19 11.68
N GLN A 31 0.37 3.64 10.55
CA GLN A 31 -0.58 4.74 10.51
C GLN A 31 -1.79 4.47 11.41
N LEU A 32 -2.23 3.22 11.50
CA LEU A 32 -3.27 2.81 12.43
C LEU A 32 -2.88 3.09 13.90
N THR A 33 -1.68 2.71 14.32
CA THR A 33 -1.19 2.95 15.69
C THR A 33 -1.11 4.44 16.00
N TYR A 34 -0.63 5.24 15.05
CA TYR A 34 -0.57 6.69 15.22
C TYR A 34 -1.96 7.30 15.42
N ILE A 35 -2.95 6.90 14.61
CA ILE A 35 -4.33 7.39 14.72
C ILE A 35 -4.99 6.89 16.03
N GLN A 36 -4.72 5.66 16.46
CA GLN A 36 -5.23 5.14 17.73
C GLN A 36 -4.70 5.93 18.94
N CYS A 37 -3.44 6.38 18.90
CA CYS A 37 -2.84 7.16 19.98
C CYS A 37 -3.21 8.65 19.94
N ASN A 38 -3.34 9.25 18.74
CA ASN A 38 -3.49 10.70 18.57
C ASN A 38 -4.90 11.13 18.13
N GLY A 39 -5.80 10.18 17.88
CA GLY A 39 -7.14 10.44 17.37
C GLY A 39 -7.18 10.85 15.89
N ALA A 40 -8.34 11.35 15.46
CA ALA A 40 -8.53 11.86 14.11
C ALA A 40 -7.60 13.06 13.84
N GLN A 41 -7.01 13.09 12.65
CA GLN A 41 -6.00 14.08 12.27
C GLN A 41 -6.62 15.23 11.49
N HIS A 42 -5.94 16.38 11.51
CA HIS A 42 -6.39 17.56 10.78
C HIS A 42 -6.39 17.30 9.27
N GLU A 43 -7.39 17.83 8.56
CA GLU A 43 -7.60 17.59 7.12
C GLU A 43 -6.35 17.92 6.28
N SER A 44 -5.59 18.95 6.65
CA SER A 44 -4.36 19.32 5.95
C SER A 44 -3.30 18.22 5.98
N LEU A 45 -3.17 17.54 7.12
CA LEU A 45 -2.22 16.44 7.30
C LEU A 45 -2.69 15.19 6.56
N VAL A 46 -3.99 14.87 6.67
CA VAL A 46 -4.60 13.77 5.93
C VAL A 46 -4.45 13.96 4.42
N LYS A 47 -4.64 15.19 3.90
CA LYS A 47 -4.41 15.51 2.49
C LYS A 47 -2.97 15.24 2.06
N LEU A 48 -1.99 15.57 2.90
CA LEU A 48 -0.57 15.32 2.62
C LEU A 48 -0.28 13.81 2.52
N TRP A 49 -0.83 13.02 3.44
CA TRP A 49 -0.68 11.57 3.43
C TRP A 49 -1.40 10.93 2.23
N MET A 50 -2.65 11.31 1.99
CA MET A 50 -3.45 10.76 0.89
C MET A 50 -2.80 11.05 -0.47
N LYS A 51 -2.22 12.25 -0.67
CA LYS A 51 -1.49 12.56 -1.91
C LYS A 51 -0.34 11.58 -2.16
N GLN A 52 0.41 11.23 -1.12
CA GLN A 52 1.52 10.28 -1.23
C GLN A 52 1.04 8.84 -1.46
N ILE A 53 -0.01 8.40 -0.75
CA ILE A 53 -0.62 7.07 -0.93
C ILE A 53 -1.14 6.93 -2.37
N ILE A 54 -1.93 7.89 -2.85
CA ILE A 54 -2.47 7.90 -4.21
C ILE A 54 -1.33 7.89 -5.24
N SER A 55 -0.30 8.71 -5.04
CA SER A 55 0.87 8.72 -5.93
C SER A 55 1.57 7.36 -5.99
N ALA A 56 1.70 6.66 -4.85
CA ALA A 56 2.31 5.34 -4.80
C ALA A 56 1.42 4.28 -5.48
N VAL A 57 0.10 4.34 -5.30
CA VAL A 57 -0.85 3.44 -5.96
C VAL A 57 -0.85 3.63 -7.48
N ILE A 58 -0.88 4.87 -7.97
CA ILE A 58 -0.76 5.18 -9.41
C ILE A 58 0.55 4.60 -9.97
N TYR A 59 1.65 4.75 -9.24
CA TYR A 59 2.94 4.20 -9.65
C TYR A 59 2.90 2.66 -9.74
N MET A 60 2.38 1.96 -8.72
CA MET A 60 2.22 0.50 -8.77
C MET A 60 1.35 0.05 -9.95
N HIS A 61 0.21 0.72 -10.18
CA HIS A 61 -0.69 0.40 -11.27
C HIS A 61 -0.04 0.64 -12.64
N SER A 62 0.83 1.66 -12.77
CA SER A 62 1.61 1.90 -14.00
C SER A 62 2.62 0.79 -14.32
N LEU A 63 3.05 0.05 -13.29
CA LEU A 63 3.89 -1.15 -13.41
C LEU A 63 3.07 -2.44 -13.56
N ALA A 64 1.76 -2.31 -13.78
CA ALA A 64 0.80 -3.41 -13.83
C ALA A 64 0.74 -4.25 -12.53
N ILE A 65 1.00 -3.65 -11.37
CA ILE A 65 0.96 -4.32 -10.06
C ILE A 65 -0.21 -3.80 -9.23
N ALA A 66 -1.08 -4.71 -8.76
CA ALA A 66 -2.13 -4.41 -7.79
C ALA A 66 -1.69 -4.85 -6.39
N HIS A 67 -2.00 -4.04 -5.37
CA HIS A 67 -1.60 -4.32 -3.98
C HIS A 67 -2.52 -5.35 -3.31
N ARG A 68 -3.83 -5.14 -3.44
CA ARG A 68 -4.93 -6.00 -2.95
C ARG A 68 -5.03 -6.17 -1.42
N ASP A 69 -4.38 -5.28 -0.64
CA ASP A 69 -4.51 -5.20 0.83
C ASP A 69 -4.12 -3.81 1.33
N LEU A 70 -4.63 -2.76 0.67
CA LEU A 70 -4.42 -1.38 1.12
C LEU A 70 -5.29 -1.11 2.35
N LYS A 71 -4.63 -0.81 3.46
CA LYS A 71 -5.23 -0.55 4.77
C LYS A 71 -4.28 0.27 5.63
N LEU A 72 -4.78 0.92 6.68
CA LEU A 72 -3.96 1.77 7.56
C LEU A 72 -2.83 0.99 8.25
N GLU A 73 -3.02 -0.31 8.47
CA GLU A 73 -2.01 -1.23 9.00
C GLU A 73 -0.84 -1.45 8.02
N ASN A 74 -1.06 -1.20 6.74
CA ASN A 74 -0.04 -1.35 5.69
C ASN A 74 0.51 0.00 5.24
N ILE A 75 0.14 1.10 5.91
CA ILE A 75 0.76 2.42 5.71
C ILE A 75 1.70 2.72 6.87
N LEU A 76 2.97 2.96 6.55
CA LEU A 76 4.00 3.37 7.48
C LEU A 76 4.11 4.90 7.48
N LEU A 77 4.00 5.51 8.65
CA LEU A 77 4.29 6.92 8.89
C LEU A 77 5.73 7.10 9.36
N PHE A 78 6.45 7.95 8.66
CA PHE A 78 7.74 8.52 9.07
C PHE A 78 7.48 9.99 9.43
N ASP A 79 8.36 10.59 10.24
CA ASP A 79 8.44 12.04 10.57
C ASP A 79 7.15 12.89 10.43
N ASP A 80 6.00 12.38 10.89
CA ASP A 80 4.61 12.84 10.69
C ASP A 80 4.20 13.27 9.27
N SER A 81 5.12 13.42 8.32
CA SER A 81 4.93 14.07 7.04
C SER A 81 5.08 13.12 5.86
N VAL A 82 5.75 11.99 6.07
CA VAL A 82 6.05 11.01 5.02
C VAL A 82 5.32 9.71 5.27
N VAL A 83 4.62 9.20 4.24
CA VAL A 83 3.97 7.88 4.27
C VAL A 83 4.54 6.94 3.23
N LYS A 84 4.61 5.65 3.57
CA LYS A 84 4.99 4.59 2.63
C LYS A 84 4.04 3.41 2.74
N ILE A 85 3.69 2.82 1.58
CA ILE A 85 2.95 1.57 1.52
C ILE A 85 3.89 0.41 1.85
N SER A 86 3.39 -0.57 2.60
CA SER A 86 4.12 -1.76 3.05
C SER A 86 3.26 -3.02 2.89
N ASP A 87 3.84 -4.18 3.19
CA ASP A 87 3.22 -5.50 3.09
C ASP A 87 2.66 -5.85 1.69
N PHE A 88 3.60 -6.13 0.78
CA PHE A 88 3.30 -6.55 -0.58
C PHE A 88 3.00 -8.05 -0.71
N GLY A 89 2.70 -8.75 0.39
CA GLY A 89 2.44 -10.20 0.39
C GLY A 89 1.25 -10.62 -0.48
N PHE A 90 0.29 -9.71 -0.68
CA PHE A 90 -0.86 -9.92 -1.55
C PHE A 90 -0.72 -9.29 -2.94
N CYS A 91 0.42 -8.70 -3.27
CA CYS A 91 0.61 -8.08 -4.58
C CYS A 91 0.49 -9.08 -5.73
N ARG A 92 0.00 -8.59 -6.87
CA ARG A 92 -0.12 -9.38 -8.08
C ARG A 92 0.12 -8.52 -9.31
N MET A 93 0.89 -9.06 -10.25
CA MET A 93 0.98 -8.51 -11.61
C MET A 93 -0.32 -8.83 -12.36
N VAL A 94 -0.91 -7.82 -12.98
CA VAL A 94 -2.23 -7.88 -13.60
C VAL A 94 -2.08 -7.65 -15.09
N GLU A 95 -2.43 -8.66 -15.87
CA GLU A 95 -2.47 -8.52 -17.33
C GLU A 95 -3.68 -7.68 -17.76
N SER A 96 -3.65 -7.16 -19.00
CA SER A 96 -4.74 -6.35 -19.53
C SER A 96 -6.08 -7.07 -19.43
N ASN A 97 -7.09 -6.42 -18.83
CA ASN A 97 -8.42 -6.96 -18.57
C ASN A 97 -8.47 -8.22 -17.69
N GLN A 98 -7.39 -8.56 -16.97
CA GLN A 98 -7.39 -9.71 -16.08
C GLN A 98 -8.25 -9.46 -14.84
N MET A 99 -9.16 -10.39 -14.58
CA MET A 99 -9.99 -10.41 -13.38
C MET A 99 -9.37 -11.32 -12.33
N SER A 100 -9.48 -10.94 -11.05
CA SER A 100 -9.17 -11.81 -9.91
C SER A 100 -10.46 -12.43 -9.39
N ILE A 101 -10.39 -13.70 -9.01
CA ILE A 101 -11.47 -14.43 -8.31
C ILE A 101 -11.08 -14.81 -6.88
N THR A 102 -9.83 -14.55 -6.50
CA THR A 102 -9.30 -14.92 -5.19
C THR A 102 -9.65 -13.87 -4.15
N PHE A 103 -10.33 -14.26 -3.08
CA PHE A 103 -10.43 -13.44 -1.89
C PHE A 103 -9.06 -13.36 -1.20
N CYS A 104 -8.49 -12.16 -1.12
CA CYS A 104 -7.24 -11.88 -0.44
C CYS A 104 -7.27 -10.46 0.14
N GLY A 105 -6.47 -10.22 1.18
CA GLY A 105 -6.51 -8.99 1.94
C GLY A 105 -7.58 -8.97 3.03
N SER A 106 -7.82 -7.79 3.57
CA SER A 106 -8.58 -7.58 4.81
C SER A 106 -10.05 -7.27 4.53
N ARG A 107 -10.97 -8.03 5.15
CA ARG A 107 -12.43 -7.93 4.91
C ARG A 107 -12.98 -6.51 5.06
N SER A 108 -12.55 -5.76 6.07
CA SER A 108 -13.05 -4.41 6.35
C SER A 108 -12.70 -3.37 5.28
N TYR A 109 -11.69 -3.65 4.45
CA TYR A 109 -11.23 -2.78 3.36
C TYR A 109 -11.55 -3.38 1.97
N SER A 110 -12.32 -4.48 1.93
CA SER A 110 -12.63 -5.18 0.68
C SER A 110 -13.83 -4.55 -0.04
N ALA A 111 -13.71 -4.37 -1.35
CA ALA A 111 -14.82 -3.98 -2.21
C ALA A 111 -16.00 -4.99 -2.14
N PRO A 112 -17.25 -4.54 -2.32
CA PRO A 112 -18.43 -5.39 -2.13
C PRO A 112 -18.45 -6.59 -3.07
N GLU A 113 -17.99 -6.45 -4.31
CA GLU A 113 -17.87 -7.55 -5.25
C GLU A 113 -16.93 -8.66 -4.78
N ILE A 114 -15.86 -8.31 -4.03
CA ILE A 114 -14.92 -9.26 -3.44
C ILE A 114 -15.61 -10.03 -2.31
N LEU A 115 -16.36 -9.32 -1.46
CA LEU A 115 -17.14 -9.92 -0.36
C LEU A 115 -18.24 -10.87 -0.90
N LEU A 116 -18.76 -10.58 -2.08
CA LEU A 116 -19.73 -11.43 -2.79
C LEU A 116 -19.08 -12.57 -3.59
N GLY A 117 -17.76 -12.73 -3.54
CA GLY A 117 -17.02 -13.76 -4.27
C GLY A 117 -17.08 -13.62 -5.79
N LYS A 118 -17.39 -12.43 -6.31
CA LYS A 118 -17.44 -12.16 -7.75
C LYS A 118 -16.04 -11.91 -8.28
N ALA A 119 -15.83 -12.24 -9.56
CA ALA A 119 -14.64 -11.82 -10.26
C ALA A 119 -14.55 -10.28 -10.28
N TYR A 120 -13.37 -9.72 -10.00
CA TYR A 120 -13.19 -8.28 -9.85
C TYR A 120 -11.90 -7.79 -10.52
N PRO A 121 -11.85 -6.53 -10.99
CA PRO A 121 -10.63 -5.93 -11.53
C PRO A 121 -9.71 -5.49 -10.38
N PRO A 122 -8.48 -6.04 -10.25
CA PRO A 122 -7.62 -5.79 -9.09
C PRO A 122 -7.28 -4.31 -8.85
N PHE A 123 -7.09 -3.52 -9.91
CA PHE A 123 -6.78 -2.09 -9.76
C PHE A 123 -7.95 -1.28 -9.20
N LYS A 124 -9.21 -1.63 -9.52
CA LYS A 124 -10.35 -0.93 -8.92
C LYS A 124 -10.55 -1.33 -7.45
N ALA A 125 -10.19 -2.56 -7.11
CA ALA A 125 -10.21 -3.00 -5.72
C ALA A 125 -9.22 -2.23 -4.84
N ASP A 126 -8.08 -1.79 -5.37
CA ASP A 126 -7.13 -0.92 -4.65
C ASP A 126 -7.66 0.52 -4.45
N VAL A 127 -8.67 0.94 -5.22
CA VAL A 127 -9.25 2.30 -5.16
C VAL A 127 -10.45 2.39 -4.22
N TRP A 128 -11.12 1.27 -3.96
CA TRP A 128 -12.27 1.16 -3.05
C TRP A 128 -11.87 1.52 -1.61
#